data_AF-A0A1W1XNR9-F1
#
_entry.id   AF-A0A1W1XNR9-F1
#
_cell.length_a   1.000
_cell.length_b   1.000
_cell.length_c   1.000
_cell.angle_alpha   90.00
_cell.angle_beta   90.00
_cell.angle_gamma   90.00
#
_symmetry.space_group_name_H-M   'P 1'
#
loop_
_entity.id
_entity.type
_entity.pdbx_description
1 polymer ?
#
loop_
_entity_poly.entity_id
_entity_poly.type
_entity_poly.pdbx_seq_one_letter_code
_entity_poly.pdbx_strand_id
1 'polypeptide(L)'
;MFNRNTLLALIASMAATCAFAAPAWQPDVYYTAGTVVSYNGHDYRALVNQTDYSSTGWNPGNASLWTDLGPSSGVTTVPTATPVPTTPPTGGPTPTTAPTPTRAPTTPPTATPVPGTGCYATWNSSTAYNGGAQVSYNNRNYTAKWWTQNNIPSSSNGDGQPWTDNGPCGGTPSPTPIPTVTPTPGGPTPTPVPPGSRMYVGYSSTWNTSIYDLSTANIPNYFTHINLAFAKPDTAYVKGSYKFDQSVAGFEFVEGASTNAGQKTFTAQQAQDLRNIIAALKARGTQVWVSIGGWSYSQGSSWANFNAARVVDLVQDLGASGVDVDWETEGAQCNKGDASSFSCNTDGQIANIINTLYSEIHNRGANIGISVAGWSTGAYYVKGSPFEEGKVQWGSPFGGVMYSVVKNQGSKISHINLMSYDGGDYYDPREGYESYRAIYNGPINMGMEIAPEGAGGAVLKLNDGGVQYDADMLTGQNNMATAYYNVQTLVKYIKNKGKPNDGFMIWQIWKQRVHQPAPAGAATENTAGQFVCYNLPLVGNCSDVLPTLPKLTP
;
A
#
# COMPACT_ATOMS: atom_id res chain seq x y z
N MET A 1 -44.21 -36.04 44.12
CA MET A 1 -43.57 -36.27 45.43
C MET A 1 -42.07 -35.97 45.31
N PHE A 2 -41.57 -35.03 46.13
CA PHE A 2 -40.21 -34.87 46.73
C PHE A 2 -38.93 -35.10 45.87
N ASN A 3 -37.84 -34.32 45.91
CA ASN A 3 -37.41 -33.14 46.69
C ASN A 3 -36.11 -32.53 46.08
N ARG A 4 -35.76 -31.27 46.45
CA ARG A 4 -34.50 -30.54 46.14
C ARG A 4 -33.35 -30.95 47.08
N ASN A 5 -32.10 -31.03 46.61
CA ASN A 5 -30.92 -30.25 47.11
C ASN A 5 -29.54 -30.78 46.61
N THR A 6 -28.78 -29.81 46.06
CA THR A 6 -27.32 -29.61 45.94
C THR A 6 -26.32 -30.53 46.67
N LEU A 7 -25.23 -30.87 45.96
CA LEU A 7 -23.85 -30.73 46.47
C LEU A 7 -22.84 -30.54 45.32
N LEU A 8 -21.99 -29.52 45.45
CA LEU A 8 -20.86 -29.20 44.57
C LEU A 8 -19.84 -30.36 44.55
N ALA A 9 -19.33 -30.70 43.36
CA ALA A 9 -18.07 -31.43 43.21
C ALA A 9 -17.17 -30.67 42.23
N LEU A 10 -16.14 -30.07 42.82
CA LEU A 10 -15.01 -29.43 42.18
C LEU A 10 -14.24 -30.49 41.37
N ILE A 11 -14.38 -30.49 40.03
CA ILE A 11 -13.47 -31.26 39.18
C ILE A 11 -12.24 -30.39 38.96
N ALA A 12 -11.25 -30.58 39.84
CA ALA A 12 -9.89 -30.14 39.57
C ALA A 12 -9.33 -31.03 38.45
N SER A 13 -9.34 -30.52 37.22
CA SER A 13 -8.54 -31.08 36.14
C SER A 13 -7.06 -30.86 36.48
N MET A 14 -6.42 -31.90 37.03
CA MET A 14 -4.97 -32.05 36.94
C MET A 14 -4.60 -32.17 35.46
N ALA A 15 -4.35 -31.04 34.81
CA ALA A 15 -3.48 -31.03 33.66
C ALA A 15 -2.10 -31.44 34.18
N ALA A 16 -1.63 -32.60 33.75
CA ALA A 16 -0.22 -32.93 33.84
C ALA A 16 0.54 -31.90 32.99
N THR A 17 0.97 -30.81 33.62
CA THR A 17 1.91 -29.88 33.02
C THR A 17 3.23 -30.62 32.90
N CYS A 18 3.49 -31.15 31.70
CA CYS A 18 4.87 -31.31 31.28
C CYS A 18 5.47 -29.91 31.36
N ALA A 19 6.32 -29.66 32.35
CA ALA A 19 7.11 -28.44 32.44
C ALA A 19 8.07 -28.44 31.24
N PHE A 20 7.61 -27.92 30.11
CA PHE A 20 8.50 -27.57 29.02
C PHE A 20 9.37 -26.41 29.51
N ALA A 21 10.68 -26.61 29.47
CA ALA A 21 11.62 -25.55 29.82
C ALA A 21 11.33 -24.31 28.97
N ALA A 22 11.32 -23.12 29.61
CA ALA A 22 11.05 -21.87 28.90
C ALA A 22 12.08 -21.69 27.76
N PRO A 23 11.63 -21.34 26.54
CA PRO A 23 12.53 -21.16 25.41
C PRO A 23 13.56 -20.06 25.72
N ALA A 24 14.80 -20.23 25.27
CA ALA A 24 15.86 -19.25 25.52
C ALA A 24 15.53 -17.92 24.84
N TRP A 25 15.69 -16.82 25.57
CA TRP A 25 15.54 -15.47 25.02
C TRP A 25 16.50 -15.27 23.82
N GLN A 26 16.00 -14.60 22.78
CA GLN A 26 16.74 -14.19 21.60
C GLN A 26 16.59 -12.67 21.38
N PRO A 27 17.66 -11.97 20.97
CA PRO A 27 17.56 -10.58 20.55
C PRO A 27 16.80 -10.44 19.23
N ASP A 28 16.30 -9.23 18.96
CA ASP A 28 15.56 -8.85 17.74
C ASP A 28 14.25 -9.65 17.52
N VAL A 29 13.68 -10.18 18.61
CA VAL A 29 12.43 -10.93 18.64
C VAL A 29 11.34 -10.14 19.37
N TYR A 30 10.11 -10.21 18.85
CA TYR A 30 8.93 -9.63 19.48
C TYR A 30 8.33 -10.59 20.52
N TYR A 31 8.11 -10.08 21.72
CA TYR A 31 7.50 -10.78 22.85
C TYR A 31 6.21 -10.07 23.25
N THR A 32 5.12 -10.84 23.36
CA THR A 32 3.87 -10.33 23.94
C THR A 32 3.93 -10.36 25.47
N ALA A 33 3.20 -9.47 26.13
CA ALA A 33 3.07 -9.45 27.57
C ALA A 33 2.63 -10.82 28.09
N GLY A 34 3.31 -11.32 29.11
CA GLY A 34 3.08 -12.65 29.67
C GLY A 34 3.95 -13.76 29.06
N THR A 35 4.69 -13.53 27.98
CA THR A 35 5.62 -14.52 27.41
C THR A 35 6.72 -14.86 28.41
N VAL A 36 7.06 -16.14 28.58
CA VAL A 36 8.11 -16.62 29.48
C VAL A 36 9.29 -17.17 28.69
N VAL A 37 10.50 -16.71 29.02
CA VAL A 37 11.77 -17.09 28.36
C VAL A 37 12.85 -17.38 29.40
N SER A 38 13.84 -18.21 29.06
CA SER A 38 15.03 -18.42 29.90
C SER A 38 16.19 -17.52 29.45
N TYR A 39 16.88 -16.89 30.40
CA TYR A 39 18.05 -16.03 30.16
C TYR A 39 18.98 -16.07 31.37
N ASN A 40 20.28 -16.29 31.16
CA ASN A 40 21.29 -16.36 32.23
C ASN A 40 20.94 -17.29 33.42
N GLY A 41 20.27 -18.42 33.16
CA GLY A 41 19.92 -19.42 34.17
C GLY A 41 18.67 -19.13 34.99
N HIS A 42 17.92 -18.09 34.63
CA HIS A 42 16.66 -17.69 35.23
C HIS A 42 15.55 -17.65 34.17
N ASP A 43 14.30 -17.83 34.60
CA ASP A 43 13.13 -17.63 33.76
C ASP A 43 12.54 -16.24 33.99
N TYR A 44 12.15 -15.56 32.92
CA TYR A 44 11.63 -14.20 32.96
C TYR A 44 10.31 -14.11 32.20
N ARG A 45 9.39 -13.27 32.70
CA ARG A 45 8.11 -12.99 32.05
C ARG A 45 8.06 -11.56 31.52
N ALA A 46 7.69 -11.39 30.25
CA ALA A 46 7.48 -10.07 29.65
C ALA A 46 6.34 -9.32 30.34
N LEU A 47 6.57 -8.06 30.71
CA LEU A 47 5.58 -7.19 31.35
C LEU A 47 4.69 -6.46 30.35
N VAL A 48 5.21 -6.16 29.16
CA VAL A 48 4.52 -5.42 28.11
C VAL A 48 4.68 -6.16 26.78
N ASN A 49 4.16 -5.58 25.70
CA ASN A 49 4.47 -6.03 24.35
C ASN A 49 5.73 -5.28 23.90
N GLN A 50 6.81 -5.99 23.56
CA GLN A 50 8.05 -5.35 23.13
C GLN A 50 8.84 -6.17 22.10
N THR A 51 9.68 -5.49 21.31
CA THR A 51 10.76 -6.14 20.57
C THR A 51 12.08 -5.79 21.24
N ASP A 52 12.84 -6.81 21.66
CA ASP A 52 14.12 -6.61 22.34
C ASP A 52 15.24 -6.47 21.30
N TYR A 53 15.31 -5.32 20.62
CA TYR A 53 16.31 -5.07 19.58
C TYR A 53 17.74 -5.11 20.13
N SER A 54 18.67 -5.73 19.40
CA SER A 54 20.08 -5.81 19.76
C SER A 54 20.73 -4.41 19.90
N SER A 55 20.23 -3.41 19.19
CA SER A 55 20.71 -2.02 19.25
C SER A 55 20.28 -1.24 20.50
N THR A 56 19.31 -1.71 21.29
CA THR A 56 18.81 -1.00 22.47
C THR A 56 19.41 -1.52 23.78
N GLY A 57 20.08 -2.68 23.75
CA GLY A 57 20.57 -3.37 24.94
C GLY A 57 19.47 -3.98 25.81
N TRP A 58 18.22 -4.01 25.33
CA TRP A 58 17.09 -4.59 26.05
C TRP A 58 17.21 -6.11 26.06
N ASN A 59 17.02 -6.68 27.25
CA ASN A 59 17.06 -8.11 27.51
C ASN A 59 16.30 -8.40 28.82
N PRO A 60 16.12 -9.67 29.21
CA PRO A 60 15.35 -10.03 30.41
C PRO A 60 15.88 -9.49 31.74
N GLY A 61 17.11 -8.97 31.79
CA GLY A 61 17.63 -8.23 32.94
C GLY A 61 17.05 -6.81 33.12
N ASN A 62 16.29 -6.29 32.15
CA ASN A 62 15.67 -4.97 32.24
C ASN A 62 14.32 -5.06 32.98
N ALA A 63 14.33 -4.71 34.27
CA ALA A 63 13.19 -4.84 35.18
C ALA A 63 11.94 -4.03 34.81
N SER A 64 12.04 -3.04 33.90
CA SER A 64 10.85 -2.33 33.40
C SER A 64 10.12 -3.05 32.27
N LEU A 65 10.76 -4.07 31.67
CA LEU A 65 10.24 -4.85 30.54
C LEU A 65 9.99 -6.32 30.92
N TRP A 66 10.67 -6.80 31.96
CA TRP A 66 10.69 -8.22 32.34
C TRP A 66 10.59 -8.40 33.86
N THR A 67 9.88 -9.44 34.29
CA THR A 67 9.83 -9.90 35.69
C THR A 67 10.61 -11.19 35.84
N ASP A 68 11.60 -11.24 36.73
CA ASP A 68 12.31 -12.46 37.12
C ASP A 68 11.37 -13.41 37.86
N LEU A 69 11.23 -14.64 37.37
CA LEU A 69 10.43 -15.71 37.98
C LEU A 69 11.29 -16.66 38.82
N GLY A 70 12.60 -16.48 38.86
CA GLY A 70 13.56 -17.29 39.60
C GLY A 70 14.36 -18.26 38.72
N PRO A 71 15.19 -19.13 39.34
CA PRO A 71 16.05 -20.07 38.63
C PRO A 71 15.26 -21.05 37.76
N SER A 72 15.71 -21.28 36.52
CA SER A 72 15.05 -22.22 35.60
C SER A 72 15.07 -23.64 36.17
N SER A 73 13.91 -24.30 36.23
CA SER A 73 13.80 -25.67 36.79
C SER A 73 14.16 -26.73 35.75
N GLY A 74 15.45 -27.04 35.63
CA GLY A 74 15.94 -28.11 34.77
C GLY A 74 17.46 -28.14 34.61
N VAL A 75 18.17 -28.70 35.60
CA VAL A 75 19.59 -29.04 35.44
C VAL A 75 19.69 -30.46 34.89
N THR A 76 20.16 -30.60 33.65
CA THR A 76 20.96 -31.76 33.25
C THR A 76 22.02 -31.31 32.25
N THR A 77 23.27 -31.62 32.59
CA THR A 77 24.52 -31.12 32.01
C THR A 77 24.71 -31.49 30.54
N VAL A 78 25.09 -30.52 29.71
CA VAL A 78 25.63 -30.71 28.35
C VAL A 78 27.07 -30.13 28.32
N PRO A 79 28.04 -30.81 27.69
CA PRO A 79 29.46 -30.59 27.99
C PRO A 79 30.03 -29.31 27.38
N THR A 80 30.93 -28.71 28.16
CA THR A 80 31.81 -27.58 27.86
C THR A 80 32.57 -27.74 26.54
N ALA A 81 32.41 -26.79 25.63
CA ALA A 81 33.32 -26.62 24.49
C ALA A 81 34.70 -26.14 25.00
N THR A 82 35.74 -26.90 24.67
CA THR A 82 37.13 -26.72 25.08
C THR A 82 37.75 -25.47 24.44
N PRO A 83 38.51 -24.63 25.18
CA PRO A 83 39.22 -23.49 24.62
C PRO A 83 40.45 -23.94 23.82
N VAL A 84 40.68 -23.30 22.67
CA VAL A 84 41.88 -23.48 21.83
C VAL A 84 43.11 -22.89 22.58
N PRO A 85 44.27 -23.60 22.66
CA PRO A 85 45.42 -23.14 23.44
C PRO A 85 46.17 -21.98 22.77
N THR A 86 46.37 -20.91 23.54
CA THR A 86 47.28 -19.79 23.25
C THR A 86 48.69 -20.14 23.73
N THR A 87 49.72 -20.03 22.88
CA THR A 87 51.13 -20.13 23.29
C THR A 87 51.69 -18.78 23.76
N PRO A 88 52.58 -18.72 24.79
CA PRO A 88 53.05 -17.47 25.40
C PRO A 88 54.26 -16.83 24.67
N PRO A 89 54.59 -15.56 24.96
CA PRO A 89 55.58 -14.77 24.22
C PRO A 89 56.98 -14.85 24.84
N THR A 90 58.05 -14.82 24.04
CA THR A 90 59.37 -14.40 24.51
C THR A 90 60.30 -13.94 23.37
N GLY A 91 60.79 -12.71 23.46
CA GLY A 91 62.21 -12.40 23.19
C GLY A 91 62.63 -11.74 21.87
N GLY A 92 62.77 -10.41 21.90
CA GLY A 92 64.01 -9.73 21.45
C GLY A 92 64.14 -9.28 19.99
N PRO A 93 65.00 -8.27 19.70
CA PRO A 93 64.66 -7.18 18.76
C PRO A 93 65.46 -7.14 17.45
N THR A 94 65.00 -6.25 16.54
CA THR A 94 65.75 -5.51 15.48
C THR A 94 65.75 -6.13 14.07
N PRO A 95 65.76 -5.38 12.93
CA PRO A 95 65.68 -3.92 12.71
C PRO A 95 64.52 -3.44 11.83
N THR A 96 64.22 -2.16 12.03
CA THR A 96 63.48 -1.24 11.15
C THR A 96 63.98 -1.26 9.69
N THR A 97 63.07 -1.47 8.74
CA THR A 97 63.20 -0.97 7.36
C THR A 97 62.09 0.02 7.09
N ALA A 98 62.50 1.24 6.73
CA ALA A 98 61.64 2.36 6.40
C ALA A 98 60.63 2.03 5.27
N PRO A 99 59.40 2.54 5.31
CA PRO A 99 58.50 2.43 4.18
C PRO A 99 59.00 3.30 3.03
N THR A 100 59.37 2.66 1.93
CA THR A 100 59.62 3.26 0.62
C THR A 100 58.35 3.99 0.15
N PRO A 101 58.42 5.23 -0.33
CA PRO A 101 57.23 5.97 -0.78
C PRO A 101 56.70 5.31 -2.05
N THR A 102 55.57 4.61 -1.93
CA THR A 102 54.89 4.05 -3.09
C THR A 102 54.04 5.13 -3.74
N ARG A 103 54.49 5.53 -4.93
CA ARG A 103 53.95 6.54 -5.83
C ARG A 103 52.44 6.35 -6.05
N ALA A 104 51.68 7.44 -5.87
CA ALA A 104 50.26 7.52 -6.17
C ALA A 104 49.96 7.07 -7.62
N PRO A 105 48.87 6.30 -7.85
CA PRO A 105 48.39 6.05 -9.21
C PRO A 105 47.91 7.37 -9.81
N THR A 106 48.62 7.82 -10.85
CA THR A 106 48.24 8.96 -11.68
C THR A 106 47.18 8.46 -12.64
N THR A 107 45.91 8.81 -12.42
CA THR A 107 44.86 8.61 -13.42
C THR A 107 44.96 9.72 -14.49
N PRO A 108 44.67 9.42 -15.77
CA PRO A 108 44.80 10.36 -16.88
C PRO A 108 43.88 11.58 -16.71
N PRO A 109 44.20 12.74 -17.32
CA PRO A 109 43.34 13.91 -17.29
C PRO A 109 41.98 13.58 -17.92
N THR A 110 40.92 13.62 -17.12
CA THR A 110 39.55 13.62 -17.64
C THR A 110 39.34 14.93 -18.39
N ALA A 111 38.95 14.82 -19.65
CA ALA A 111 38.74 15.94 -20.57
C ALA A 111 37.83 17.02 -19.96
N THR A 112 38.25 18.27 -20.07
CA THR A 112 37.40 19.45 -19.89
C THR A 112 36.29 19.40 -20.95
N PRO A 113 35.00 19.38 -20.59
CA PRO A 113 33.95 19.59 -21.58
C PRO A 113 33.99 21.05 -22.01
N VAL A 114 34.14 21.28 -23.32
CA VAL A 114 33.84 22.56 -23.96
C VAL A 114 32.31 22.79 -23.88
N PRO A 115 31.83 24.04 -23.71
CA PRO A 115 30.45 24.30 -23.26
C PRO A 115 29.40 23.81 -24.25
N GLY A 116 28.64 22.79 -23.84
CA GLY A 116 27.36 22.45 -24.43
C GLY A 116 26.25 23.18 -23.70
N THR A 117 25.35 23.80 -24.44
CA THR A 117 24.14 24.46 -23.97
C THR A 117 23.19 23.49 -23.24
N GLY A 118 23.37 23.29 -21.92
CA GLY A 118 22.54 22.38 -21.12
C GLY A 118 22.88 22.34 -19.63
N CYS A 119 21.97 21.78 -18.83
CA CYS A 119 22.07 21.63 -17.36
C CYS A 119 23.34 20.89 -16.90
N TYR A 120 23.87 21.29 -15.73
CA TYR A 120 24.89 20.56 -14.98
C TYR A 120 24.32 19.26 -14.34
N ALA A 121 25.19 18.51 -13.64
CA ALA A 121 24.80 17.32 -12.90
C ALA A 121 23.77 17.65 -11.79
N THR A 122 22.77 16.80 -11.59
CA THR A 122 21.69 17.04 -10.62
C THR A 122 22.23 17.14 -9.18
N TRP A 123 21.75 18.15 -8.44
CA TRP A 123 22.08 18.29 -7.02
C TRP A 123 21.55 17.11 -6.19
N ASN A 124 22.42 16.56 -5.37
CA ASN A 124 22.18 15.48 -4.42
C ASN A 124 22.46 15.96 -2.99
N SER A 125 21.54 15.71 -2.06
CA SER A 125 21.60 16.17 -0.66
C SER A 125 22.69 15.50 0.19
N SER A 126 23.09 14.27 -0.12
CA SER A 126 24.14 13.55 0.62
C SER A 126 25.55 13.86 0.12
N THR A 127 25.68 14.57 -1.00
CA THR A 127 26.98 14.96 -1.57
C THR A 127 27.44 16.30 -0.97
N ALA A 128 28.70 16.35 -0.52
CA ALA A 128 29.33 17.60 -0.11
C ALA A 128 29.93 18.32 -1.32
N TYR A 129 29.55 19.59 -1.53
CA TYR A 129 30.00 20.43 -2.63
C TYR A 129 30.96 21.49 -2.11
N ASN A 130 32.18 21.53 -2.65
CA ASN A 130 33.14 22.59 -2.35
C ASN A 130 32.81 23.87 -3.15
N GLY A 131 33.38 25.01 -2.73
CA GLY A 131 33.21 26.28 -3.45
C GLY A 131 33.61 26.15 -4.92
N GLY A 132 32.75 26.65 -5.81
CA GLY A 132 32.86 26.56 -7.27
C GLY A 132 32.17 25.35 -7.90
N ALA A 133 31.68 24.38 -7.12
CA ALA A 133 30.96 23.23 -7.66
C ALA A 133 29.63 23.63 -8.30
N GLN A 134 29.31 23.04 -9.46
CA GLN A 134 28.13 23.39 -10.25
C GLN A 134 27.16 22.21 -10.34
N VAL A 135 25.88 22.50 -10.11
CA VAL A 135 24.80 21.50 -10.09
C VAL A 135 23.54 22.04 -10.73
N SER A 136 22.60 21.17 -11.09
CA SER A 136 21.26 21.55 -11.52
C SER A 136 20.20 21.07 -10.55
N TYR A 137 19.21 21.92 -10.30
CA TYR A 137 18.05 21.61 -9.48
C TYR A 137 16.86 22.40 -10.03
N ASN A 138 15.69 21.78 -10.19
CA ASN A 138 14.47 22.44 -10.71
C ASN A 138 14.68 23.23 -12.02
N ASN A 139 15.34 22.64 -13.03
CA ASN A 139 15.64 23.26 -14.33
C ASN A 139 16.42 24.58 -14.23
N ARG A 140 17.24 24.73 -13.18
CA ARG A 140 18.15 25.86 -13.00
C ARG A 140 19.53 25.34 -12.62
N ASN A 141 20.55 26.08 -13.03
CA ASN A 141 21.93 25.81 -12.69
C ASN A 141 22.31 26.61 -11.43
N TYR A 142 23.11 26.02 -10.55
CA TYR A 142 23.58 26.64 -9.32
C TYR A 142 25.08 26.39 -9.12
N THR A 143 25.78 27.36 -8.54
CA THR A 143 27.20 27.27 -8.19
C THR A 143 27.38 27.46 -6.69
N ALA A 144 28.03 26.52 -6.02
CA ALA A 144 28.35 26.61 -4.60
C ALA A 144 29.35 27.75 -4.34
N LYS A 145 29.08 28.63 -3.38
CA LYS A 145 29.98 29.73 -2.99
C LYS A 145 31.12 29.24 -2.09
N TRP A 146 30.85 28.25 -1.24
CA TRP A 146 31.78 27.59 -0.33
C TRP A 146 31.28 26.17 -0.05
N TRP A 147 31.93 25.46 0.87
CA TRP A 147 31.52 24.10 1.25
C TRP A 147 30.06 24.04 1.70
N THR A 148 29.27 23.14 1.13
CA THR A 148 27.86 22.94 1.49
C THR A 148 27.43 21.48 1.28
N GLN A 149 26.59 20.97 2.17
CA GLN A 149 25.96 19.65 2.08
C GLN A 149 24.53 19.78 2.60
N ASN A 150 23.58 19.12 1.93
CA ASN A 150 22.17 19.12 2.31
C ASN A 150 21.47 20.51 2.30
N ASN A 151 22.10 21.59 1.80
CA ASN A 151 21.41 22.86 1.56
C ASN A 151 20.82 22.87 0.15
N ILE A 152 19.49 22.97 0.03
CA ILE A 152 18.78 22.90 -1.25
C ILE A 152 19.06 24.16 -2.09
N PRO A 153 19.55 24.05 -3.34
CA PRO A 153 19.97 25.20 -4.12
C PRO A 153 18.88 26.26 -4.37
N SER A 154 17.62 25.87 -4.53
CA SER A 154 16.51 26.80 -4.80
C SER A 154 16.04 27.59 -3.58
N SER A 155 16.31 27.13 -2.36
CA SER A 155 15.90 27.80 -1.11
C SER A 155 17.08 28.29 -0.27
N SER A 156 18.31 27.97 -0.67
CA SER A 156 19.55 28.42 -0.04
C SER A 156 20.42 29.18 -1.04
N ASN A 157 19.80 30.09 -1.81
CA ASN A 157 20.49 31.06 -2.66
C ASN A 157 20.25 32.50 -2.16
N GLY A 158 21.22 33.40 -2.41
CA GLY A 158 21.17 34.80 -1.93
C GLY A 158 22.37 35.20 -1.06
N ASP A 159 22.32 36.40 -0.48
CA ASP A 159 23.40 36.92 0.35
C ASP A 159 23.56 36.09 1.64
N GLY A 160 24.80 35.68 1.93
CA GLY A 160 25.10 34.78 3.06
C GLY A 160 24.67 33.32 2.88
N GLN A 161 24.13 32.93 1.72
CA GLN A 161 23.66 31.57 1.43
C GLN A 161 24.62 30.80 0.52
N PRO A 162 24.69 29.45 0.64
CA PRO A 162 25.74 28.64 0.01
C PRO A 162 25.64 28.54 -1.51
N TRP A 163 24.49 28.82 -2.13
CA TRP A 163 24.30 28.69 -3.59
C TRP A 163 24.17 30.04 -4.29
N THR A 164 24.77 30.14 -5.47
CA THR A 164 24.50 31.19 -6.45
C THR A 164 23.64 30.59 -7.54
N ASP A 165 22.47 31.17 -7.81
CA ASP A 165 21.63 30.79 -8.94
C ASP A 165 22.24 31.34 -10.24
N ASN A 166 22.55 30.45 -11.18
CA ASN A 166 23.12 30.77 -12.49
C ASN A 166 22.07 30.87 -13.60
N GLY A 167 20.79 30.80 -13.26
CA GLY A 167 19.69 30.90 -14.20
C GLY A 167 19.13 29.55 -14.66
N PRO A 168 18.06 29.59 -15.47
CA PRO A 168 17.46 28.39 -16.03
C PRO A 168 18.47 27.61 -16.87
N CYS A 169 18.34 26.29 -16.81
CA CYS A 169 19.09 25.38 -17.65
C CYS A 169 18.12 24.54 -18.48
N GLY A 170 18.45 24.36 -19.76
CA GLY A 170 17.50 23.90 -20.77
C GLY A 170 16.95 25.08 -21.59
N GLY A 171 17.13 25.02 -22.90
CA GLY A 171 16.67 26.07 -23.81
C GLY A 171 15.18 25.91 -24.15
N THR A 172 14.41 26.97 -23.93
CA THR A 172 13.22 27.26 -24.73
C THR A 172 13.53 28.50 -25.60
N PRO A 173 13.26 28.48 -26.92
CA PRO A 173 13.44 29.66 -27.74
C PRO A 173 12.40 30.75 -27.37
N SER A 174 12.86 32.00 -27.39
CA SER A 174 12.10 33.23 -27.12
C SER A 174 10.95 33.44 -28.11
N PRO A 175 9.79 34.02 -27.70
CA PRO A 175 8.64 34.21 -28.60
C PRO A 175 8.92 35.32 -29.61
N THR A 176 8.94 34.97 -30.89
CA THR A 176 8.80 35.92 -32.01
C THR A 176 7.31 35.94 -32.42
N PRO A 177 6.71 37.10 -32.77
CA PRO A 177 5.26 37.21 -33.03
C PRO A 177 4.80 36.21 -34.09
N ILE A 178 3.71 35.48 -33.77
CA ILE A 178 3.19 34.35 -34.54
C ILE A 178 2.46 34.84 -35.80
N PRO A 179 2.89 34.46 -37.02
CA PRO A 179 1.98 34.44 -38.17
C PRO A 179 1.02 33.26 -38.01
N THR A 180 -0.27 33.52 -38.24
CA THR A 180 -1.34 32.52 -38.19
C THR A 180 -1.01 31.32 -39.09
N VAL A 181 -0.83 30.13 -38.51
CA VAL A 181 -0.72 28.87 -39.25
C VAL A 181 -1.86 27.93 -38.88
N THR A 182 -2.57 27.52 -39.93
CA THR A 182 -3.64 26.53 -39.95
C THR A 182 -3.08 25.16 -39.51
N PRO A 183 -3.79 24.40 -38.65
CA PRO A 183 -3.27 23.16 -38.08
C PRO A 183 -3.08 22.08 -39.15
N THR A 184 -1.91 21.44 -39.13
CA THR A 184 -1.68 20.16 -39.82
C THR A 184 -1.82 19.02 -38.80
N PRO A 185 -2.68 18.00 -39.02
CA PRO A 185 -2.87 16.89 -38.09
C PRO A 185 -1.70 15.90 -38.17
N GLY A 186 -1.07 15.55 -37.03
CA GLY A 186 -0.01 14.53 -37.03
C GLY A 186 0.79 14.26 -35.76
N GLY A 187 0.34 14.65 -34.56
CA GLY A 187 0.92 14.14 -33.30
C GLY A 187 0.41 12.71 -33.01
N PRO A 188 1.19 11.81 -32.40
CA PRO A 188 0.69 10.49 -32.03
C PRO A 188 -0.47 10.67 -31.06
N THR A 189 -1.65 10.26 -31.52
CA THR A 189 -2.84 10.15 -30.68
C THR A 189 -2.55 9.12 -29.58
N PRO A 190 -2.85 9.40 -28.30
CA PRO A 190 -2.81 8.37 -27.26
C PRO A 190 -3.65 7.19 -27.74
N THR A 191 -3.03 6.02 -27.90
CA THR A 191 -3.76 4.82 -28.29
C THR A 191 -4.71 4.48 -27.14
N PRO A 192 -6.03 4.39 -27.37
CA PRO A 192 -6.95 3.93 -26.34
C PRO A 192 -6.45 2.59 -25.81
N VAL A 193 -6.38 2.42 -24.48
CA VAL A 193 -6.09 1.11 -23.88
C VAL A 193 -7.09 0.11 -24.48
N PRO A 194 -6.63 -0.92 -25.20
CA PRO A 194 -7.55 -1.84 -25.85
C PRO A 194 -8.50 -2.46 -24.81
N PRO A 195 -9.81 -2.54 -25.09
CA PRO A 195 -10.72 -3.33 -24.27
C PRO A 195 -10.14 -4.72 -24.04
N GLY A 196 -10.05 -5.15 -22.77
CA GLY A 196 -9.46 -6.44 -22.40
C GLY A 196 -7.98 -6.40 -21.99
N SER A 197 -7.36 -5.22 -21.89
CA SER A 197 -6.01 -5.07 -21.31
C SER A 197 -6.02 -5.29 -19.80
N ARG A 198 -4.88 -5.73 -19.25
CA ARG A 198 -4.69 -5.87 -17.80
C ARG A 198 -4.77 -4.52 -17.10
N MET A 199 -5.22 -4.55 -15.85
CA MET A 199 -5.34 -3.37 -15.01
C MET A 199 -4.31 -3.38 -13.89
N TYR A 200 -3.82 -2.19 -13.57
CA TYR A 200 -3.15 -1.87 -12.32
C TYR A 200 -3.78 -0.62 -11.71
N VAL A 201 -4.39 -0.79 -10.54
CA VAL A 201 -5.20 0.22 -9.86
C VAL A 201 -4.47 0.71 -8.62
N GLY A 202 -4.30 2.02 -8.49
CA GLY A 202 -3.78 2.63 -7.27
C GLY A 202 -4.88 3.37 -6.51
N TYR A 203 -5.05 3.08 -5.23
CA TYR A 203 -5.87 3.94 -4.37
C TYR A 203 -5.03 5.10 -3.87
N SER A 204 -5.41 6.32 -4.25
CA SER A 204 -4.83 7.56 -3.75
C SER A 204 -5.68 8.08 -2.61
N SER A 205 -5.18 7.92 -1.39
CA SER A 205 -5.79 8.55 -0.23
C SER A 205 -5.72 10.06 -0.33
N THR A 206 -6.84 10.72 -0.10
CA THR A 206 -6.96 12.17 -0.21
C THR A 206 -6.43 12.86 1.04
N TRP A 207 -6.52 12.22 2.21
CA TRP A 207 -6.07 12.78 3.51
C TRP A 207 -4.56 12.97 3.67
N ASN A 208 -3.76 12.53 2.70
CA ASN A 208 -2.31 12.68 2.70
C ASN A 208 -1.75 13.17 1.37
N THR A 209 -2.62 13.66 0.51
CA THR A 209 -2.32 14.00 -0.88
C THR A 209 -2.75 15.45 -1.12
N SER A 210 -1.88 16.24 -1.76
CA SER A 210 -2.29 17.48 -2.42
C SER A 210 -2.82 17.12 -3.80
N ILE A 211 -3.78 17.88 -4.33
CA ILE A 211 -4.23 17.68 -5.70
C ILE A 211 -3.08 17.70 -6.73
N TYR A 212 -1.99 18.44 -6.47
CA TYR A 212 -0.85 18.57 -7.38
C TYR A 212 0.07 17.34 -7.37
N ASP A 213 -0.02 16.51 -6.34
CA ASP A 213 0.75 15.27 -6.28
C ASP A 213 0.26 14.29 -7.37
N LEU A 214 -1.02 14.35 -7.75
CA LEU A 214 -1.65 13.50 -8.78
C LEU A 214 -1.23 13.83 -10.23
N SER A 215 -0.22 14.68 -10.43
CA SER A 215 0.25 15.05 -11.77
C SER A 215 0.75 13.83 -12.58
N THR A 216 0.74 13.97 -13.90
CA THR A 216 1.28 12.95 -14.80
C THR A 216 2.78 12.68 -14.57
N ALA A 217 3.53 13.65 -14.04
CA ALA A 217 4.94 13.46 -13.72
C ALA A 217 5.15 12.52 -12.52
N ASN A 218 4.22 12.51 -11.58
CA ASN A 218 4.35 11.77 -10.32
C ASN A 218 3.70 10.39 -10.36
N ILE A 219 2.64 10.21 -11.17
CA ILE A 219 1.96 8.93 -11.31
C ILE A 219 2.63 8.13 -12.44
N PRO A 220 3.25 6.96 -12.17
CA PRO A 220 3.79 6.09 -13.19
C PRO A 220 2.74 5.74 -14.24
N ASN A 221 3.11 5.76 -15.52
CA ASN A 221 2.13 5.54 -16.60
C ASN A 221 1.61 4.09 -16.67
N TYR A 222 2.24 3.13 -15.97
CA TYR A 222 1.73 1.77 -15.84
C TYR A 222 0.52 1.68 -14.87
N PHE A 223 0.24 2.72 -14.09
CA PHE A 223 -1.06 2.83 -13.42
C PHE A 223 -2.14 3.11 -14.45
N THR A 224 -2.92 2.09 -14.75
CA THR A 224 -4.08 2.18 -15.65
C THR A 224 -5.26 2.89 -14.99
N HIS A 225 -5.36 2.81 -13.66
CA HIS A 225 -6.46 3.38 -12.88
C HIS A 225 -5.93 4.01 -11.59
N ILE A 226 -6.49 5.16 -11.21
CA ILE A 226 -6.29 5.80 -9.92
C ILE A 226 -7.65 6.05 -9.28
N ASN A 227 -7.89 5.45 -8.11
CA ASN A 227 -9.09 5.66 -7.31
C ASN A 227 -8.82 6.76 -6.29
N LEU A 228 -9.59 7.86 -6.33
CA LEU A 228 -9.51 8.94 -5.33
C LEU A 228 -10.30 8.51 -4.08
N ALA A 229 -9.58 8.22 -3.00
CA ALA A 229 -10.11 7.66 -1.76
C ALA A 229 -10.12 8.71 -0.63
N PHE A 230 -11.25 9.14 -0.05
CA PHE A 230 -12.61 8.75 -0.39
C PHE A 230 -13.49 9.98 -0.52
N ALA A 231 -14.57 9.84 -1.27
CA ALA A 231 -15.73 10.71 -1.19
C ALA A 231 -16.83 10.03 -0.35
N LYS A 232 -17.71 10.83 0.25
CA LYS A 232 -18.72 10.33 1.18
C LYS A 232 -19.94 9.75 0.44
N PRO A 233 -20.53 8.64 0.90
CA PRO A 233 -21.74 8.05 0.29
C PRO A 233 -22.94 9.00 0.23
N ASP A 234 -23.13 9.79 1.28
CA ASP A 234 -24.18 10.78 1.45
C ASP A 234 -23.73 12.18 1.01
N THR A 235 -22.96 12.24 -0.09
CA THR A 235 -22.37 13.50 -0.58
C THR A 235 -23.39 14.62 -0.68
N ALA A 236 -22.99 15.83 -0.25
CA ALA A 236 -23.81 17.03 -0.36
C ALA A 236 -23.54 17.77 -1.68
N TYR A 237 -22.78 17.15 -2.59
CA TYR A 237 -22.38 17.75 -3.85
C TYR A 237 -23.59 18.15 -4.69
N VAL A 238 -23.50 19.35 -5.28
CA VAL A 238 -24.48 19.89 -6.22
C VAL A 238 -23.77 20.14 -7.54
N LYS A 239 -24.38 19.70 -8.64
CA LYS A 239 -23.86 19.93 -9.99
C LYS A 239 -23.48 21.39 -10.23
N GLY A 240 -22.31 21.62 -10.80
CA GLY A 240 -21.72 22.93 -11.09
C GLY A 240 -21.16 23.66 -9.86
N SER A 241 -21.21 23.08 -8.65
CA SER A 241 -20.69 23.74 -7.45
C SER A 241 -19.17 23.71 -7.36
N TYR A 242 -18.52 22.68 -7.92
CA TYR A 242 -17.07 22.45 -7.85
C TYR A 242 -16.50 22.43 -6.42
N LYS A 243 -17.36 22.17 -5.43
CA LYS A 243 -16.99 22.05 -4.01
C LYS A 243 -16.52 20.62 -3.73
N PHE A 244 -15.24 20.38 -3.98
CA PHE A 244 -14.60 19.08 -3.77
C PHE A 244 -14.04 18.90 -2.36
N ASP A 245 -14.25 19.86 -1.45
CA ASP A 245 -13.76 19.81 -0.08
C ASP A 245 -14.45 18.73 0.78
N GLN A 246 -13.85 18.43 1.92
CA GLN A 246 -14.26 17.36 2.83
C GLN A 246 -15.70 17.51 3.30
N SER A 247 -16.16 18.74 3.59
CA SER A 247 -17.51 18.96 4.10
C SER A 247 -18.60 18.65 3.07
N VAL A 248 -18.31 18.85 1.78
CA VAL A 248 -19.28 18.65 0.69
C VAL A 248 -19.10 17.30 0.01
N ALA A 249 -17.93 17.06 -0.58
CA ALA A 249 -17.66 15.84 -1.36
C ALA A 249 -17.14 14.69 -0.49
N GLY A 250 -16.44 15.00 0.60
CA GLY A 250 -15.77 14.01 1.45
C GLY A 250 -14.27 13.91 1.23
N PHE A 251 -13.72 14.49 0.15
CA PHE A 251 -12.27 14.41 -0.08
C PHE A 251 -11.48 15.24 0.92
N GLU A 252 -10.39 14.64 1.38
CA GLU A 252 -9.52 15.19 2.42
C GLU A 252 -8.21 15.75 1.85
N PHE A 253 -8.20 16.11 0.57
CA PHE A 253 -7.04 16.79 -0.04
C PHE A 253 -6.63 17.99 0.79
N VAL A 254 -5.32 18.27 0.88
CA VAL A 254 -4.80 19.39 1.70
C VAL A 254 -5.49 20.72 1.44
N GLU A 255 -5.93 20.94 0.19
CA GLU A 255 -6.64 22.13 -0.27
C GLU A 255 -8.05 22.27 0.32
N GLY A 256 -8.70 21.18 0.71
CA GLY A 256 -10.09 21.14 1.18
C GLY A 256 -10.34 20.32 2.44
N ALA A 257 -9.28 19.87 3.14
CA ALA A 257 -9.39 19.12 4.37
C ALA A 257 -9.89 20.00 5.54
N SER A 258 -10.66 19.39 6.44
CA SER A 258 -10.88 19.91 7.79
C SER A 258 -9.58 19.94 8.57
N THR A 259 -9.39 21.01 9.33
CA THR A 259 -8.22 21.21 10.20
C THR A 259 -8.67 21.64 11.58
N ASN A 260 -7.74 21.71 12.53
CA ASN A 260 -8.00 22.29 13.85
C ASN A 260 -8.45 23.76 13.78
N ALA A 261 -8.17 24.46 12.68
CA ALA A 261 -8.62 25.83 12.43
C ALA A 261 -10.00 25.90 11.74
N GLY A 262 -10.62 24.75 11.44
CA GLY A 262 -11.90 24.63 10.74
C GLY A 262 -11.79 24.01 9.35
N GLN A 263 -12.93 24.00 8.66
CA GLN A 263 -13.08 23.44 7.31
C GLN A 263 -12.45 24.36 6.26
N LYS A 264 -11.44 23.86 5.51
CA LYS A 264 -10.94 24.54 4.30
C LYS A 264 -11.93 24.37 3.15
N THR A 265 -11.88 25.26 2.17
CA THR A 265 -12.69 25.12 0.95
C THR A 265 -11.80 25.26 -0.26
N PHE A 266 -12.07 24.46 -1.28
CA PHE A 266 -11.39 24.59 -2.57
C PHE A 266 -11.66 25.97 -3.15
N THR A 267 -10.59 26.65 -3.57
CA THR A 267 -10.72 27.81 -4.46
C THR A 267 -11.19 27.36 -5.84
N ALA A 268 -11.78 28.27 -6.62
CA ALA A 268 -12.17 27.99 -8.00
C ALA A 268 -10.98 27.51 -8.84
N GLN A 269 -9.78 28.06 -8.60
CA GLN A 269 -8.56 27.65 -9.29
C GLN A 269 -8.16 26.22 -8.93
N GLN A 270 -8.11 25.87 -7.63
CA GLN A 270 -7.80 24.49 -7.20
C GLN A 270 -8.80 23.47 -7.74
N ALA A 271 -10.09 23.81 -7.78
CA ALA A 271 -11.11 22.94 -8.34
C ALA A 271 -10.89 22.73 -9.86
N GLN A 272 -10.53 23.80 -10.58
CA GLN A 272 -10.18 23.70 -12.00
C GLN A 272 -8.89 22.89 -12.20
N ASP A 273 -7.89 23.06 -11.34
CA ASP A 273 -6.61 22.35 -11.42
C ASP A 273 -6.77 20.85 -11.20
N LEU A 274 -7.56 20.43 -10.20
CA LEU A 274 -7.88 19.01 -10.01
C LEU A 274 -8.52 18.40 -11.26
N ARG A 275 -9.48 19.10 -11.87
CA ARG A 275 -10.12 18.65 -13.12
C ARG A 275 -9.14 18.58 -14.28
N ASN A 276 -8.23 19.54 -14.40
CA ASN A 276 -7.18 19.54 -15.42
C ASN A 276 -6.20 18.36 -15.23
N ILE A 277 -5.84 18.05 -13.99
CA ILE A 277 -4.98 16.91 -13.66
C ILE A 277 -5.67 15.59 -14.03
N ILE A 278 -6.95 15.44 -13.67
CA ILE A 278 -7.77 14.27 -14.06
C ILE A 278 -7.83 14.15 -15.58
N ALA A 279 -8.08 15.25 -16.30
CA ALA A 279 -8.11 15.27 -17.75
C ALA A 279 -6.76 14.86 -18.36
N ALA A 280 -5.63 15.33 -17.80
CA ALA A 280 -4.30 14.98 -18.26
C ALA A 280 -3.95 13.49 -18.04
N LEU A 281 -4.32 12.94 -16.88
CA LEU A 281 -4.19 11.50 -16.60
C LEU A 281 -4.98 10.67 -17.60
N LYS A 282 -6.25 11.03 -17.84
CA LYS A 282 -7.12 10.36 -18.82
C LYS A 282 -6.58 10.46 -20.24
N ALA A 283 -6.08 11.64 -20.62
CA ALA A 283 -5.53 11.87 -21.96
C ALA A 283 -4.32 10.96 -22.25
N ARG A 284 -3.54 10.55 -21.25
CA ARG A 284 -2.45 9.57 -21.46
C ARG A 284 -2.85 8.10 -21.24
N GLY A 285 -4.13 7.82 -20.95
CA GLY A 285 -4.64 6.45 -20.75
C GLY A 285 -4.79 6.00 -19.30
N THR A 286 -4.51 6.84 -18.30
CA THR A 286 -4.79 6.53 -16.89
C THR A 286 -6.20 6.99 -16.54
N GLN A 287 -7.11 6.05 -16.25
CA GLN A 287 -8.45 6.40 -15.78
C GLN A 287 -8.39 6.89 -14.34
N VAL A 288 -9.18 7.92 -14.03
CA VAL A 288 -9.39 8.35 -12.64
C VAL A 288 -10.82 8.01 -12.22
N TRP A 289 -10.98 7.38 -11.06
CA TRP A 289 -12.24 6.94 -10.49
C TRP A 289 -12.44 7.58 -9.13
N VAL A 290 -13.69 7.81 -8.74
CA VAL A 290 -14.03 8.32 -7.41
C VAL A 290 -14.41 7.13 -6.53
N SER A 291 -13.61 6.85 -5.51
CA SER A 291 -13.97 5.82 -4.53
C SER A 291 -14.86 6.40 -3.43
N ILE A 292 -16.04 5.83 -3.31
CA ILE A 292 -17.09 6.24 -2.39
C ILE A 292 -17.09 5.26 -1.22
N GLY A 293 -16.89 5.78 -0.01
CA GLY A 293 -16.91 4.97 1.20
C GLY A 293 -15.55 4.75 1.84
N GLY A 294 -15.10 3.51 1.85
CA GLY A 294 -14.02 3.06 2.73
C GLY A 294 -14.52 2.83 4.15
N TRP A 295 -13.66 2.23 4.99
CA TRP A 295 -13.98 1.87 6.37
C TRP A 295 -14.64 3.02 7.15
N SER A 296 -14.04 4.21 7.14
CA SER A 296 -14.50 5.37 7.94
C SER A 296 -15.91 5.82 7.60
N TYR A 297 -16.30 5.83 6.32
CA TYR A 297 -17.67 6.19 5.92
C TYR A 297 -18.66 5.03 6.01
N SER A 298 -18.18 3.83 6.35
CA SER A 298 -19.01 2.63 6.47
C SER A 298 -19.50 2.34 7.88
N GLN A 299 -18.89 2.93 8.91
CA GLN A 299 -19.23 2.72 10.32
C GLN A 299 -20.39 3.62 10.84
N GLY A 300 -21.16 4.23 9.94
CA GLY A 300 -22.21 5.19 10.30
C GLY A 300 -23.43 5.13 9.38
N SER A 301 -24.20 6.21 9.35
CA SER A 301 -25.44 6.29 8.57
C SER A 301 -25.24 6.75 7.12
N SER A 302 -24.01 7.05 6.69
CA SER A 302 -23.74 7.59 5.35
C SER A 302 -24.29 6.69 4.24
N TRP A 303 -24.10 5.37 4.32
CA TRP A 303 -24.65 4.44 3.33
C TRP A 303 -26.18 4.33 3.34
N ALA A 304 -26.83 4.56 4.47
CA ALA A 304 -28.30 4.62 4.54
C ALA A 304 -28.84 5.84 3.78
N ASN A 305 -28.03 6.89 3.64
CA ASN A 305 -28.36 8.13 2.93
C ASN A 305 -27.64 8.26 1.58
N PHE A 306 -27.16 7.14 1.02
CA PHE A 306 -26.48 7.14 -0.27
C PHE A 306 -27.33 7.81 -1.36
N ASN A 307 -26.71 8.70 -2.14
CA ASN A 307 -27.41 9.46 -3.17
C ASN A 307 -26.73 9.33 -4.54
N ALA A 308 -27.25 8.44 -5.39
CA ALA A 308 -26.72 8.20 -6.73
C ALA A 308 -26.63 9.47 -7.59
N ALA A 309 -27.65 10.34 -7.57
CA ALA A 309 -27.67 11.55 -8.39
C ALA A 309 -26.53 12.51 -8.04
N ARG A 310 -26.25 12.71 -6.75
CA ARG A 310 -25.16 13.59 -6.31
C ARG A 310 -23.78 12.99 -6.50
N VAL A 311 -23.65 11.67 -6.35
CA VAL A 311 -22.41 10.96 -6.69
C VAL A 311 -22.12 11.09 -8.19
N VAL A 312 -23.12 10.90 -9.06
CA VAL A 312 -22.95 11.07 -10.50
C VAL A 312 -22.66 12.53 -10.87
N ASP A 313 -23.26 13.51 -10.19
CA ASP A 313 -22.91 14.93 -10.36
C ASP A 313 -21.43 15.19 -10.05
N LEU A 314 -20.94 14.68 -8.91
CA LEU A 314 -19.54 14.82 -8.49
C LEU A 314 -18.59 14.23 -9.53
N VAL A 315 -18.88 13.01 -9.99
CA VAL A 315 -18.04 12.27 -10.95
C VAL A 315 -18.02 12.96 -12.31
N GLN A 316 -19.18 13.43 -12.80
CA GLN A 316 -19.29 14.17 -14.05
C GLN A 316 -18.51 15.48 -14.01
N ASP A 317 -18.68 16.26 -12.93
CA ASP A 317 -18.03 17.56 -12.82
C ASP A 317 -16.52 17.43 -12.63
N LEU A 318 -16.03 16.43 -11.90
CA LEU A 318 -14.61 16.10 -11.83
C LEU A 318 -14.03 15.69 -13.19
N GLY A 319 -14.86 15.16 -14.09
CA GLY A 319 -14.42 14.52 -15.34
C GLY A 319 -13.83 13.13 -15.12
N ALA A 320 -14.16 12.47 -14.02
CA ALA A 320 -13.72 11.11 -13.71
C ALA A 320 -14.33 10.07 -14.69
N SER A 321 -13.83 8.84 -14.63
CA SER A 321 -14.15 7.74 -15.56
C SER A 321 -15.17 6.76 -14.96
N GLY A 322 -15.29 6.75 -13.63
CA GLY A 322 -16.14 5.80 -12.93
C GLY A 322 -16.27 6.10 -11.44
N VAL A 323 -17.14 5.31 -10.82
CA VAL A 323 -17.38 5.27 -9.38
C VAL A 323 -16.92 3.92 -8.86
N ASP A 324 -16.08 3.95 -7.83
CA ASP A 324 -15.70 2.76 -7.08
C ASP A 324 -16.52 2.73 -5.79
N VAL A 325 -17.31 1.67 -5.59
CA VAL A 325 -18.14 1.47 -4.41
C VAL A 325 -17.35 0.67 -3.39
N ASP A 326 -16.79 1.36 -2.40
CA ASP A 326 -16.02 0.76 -1.32
C ASP A 326 -16.89 0.63 -0.06
N TRP A 327 -17.86 -0.28 -0.16
CA TRP A 327 -18.87 -0.50 0.87
C TRP A 327 -18.37 -1.52 1.89
N GLU A 328 -17.92 -1.00 3.04
CA GLU A 328 -17.29 -1.79 4.10
C GLU A 328 -18.16 -1.84 5.37
N THR A 329 -19.42 -2.26 5.24
CA THR A 329 -20.32 -2.30 6.40
C THR A 329 -20.06 -3.52 7.29
N GLU A 330 -20.10 -3.30 8.60
CA GLU A 330 -20.13 -4.37 9.60
C GLU A 330 -21.55 -4.91 9.82
N GLY A 331 -21.67 -5.99 10.60
CA GLY A 331 -22.98 -6.51 11.04
C GLY A 331 -23.75 -7.31 9.98
N ALA A 332 -23.10 -7.67 8.87
CA ALA A 332 -23.64 -8.61 7.92
C ALA A 332 -23.84 -9.99 8.57
N GLN A 333 -25.03 -10.54 8.37
CA GLN A 333 -25.42 -11.87 8.83
C GLN A 333 -25.91 -12.64 7.61
N CYS A 334 -25.05 -13.51 7.10
CA CYS A 334 -25.33 -14.36 5.97
C CYS A 334 -25.77 -15.75 6.43
N ASN A 335 -26.84 -16.25 5.83
CA ASN A 335 -27.16 -17.67 5.95
C ASN A 335 -26.14 -18.47 5.11
N LYS A 336 -25.73 -19.63 5.60
CA LYS A 336 -24.74 -20.50 4.92
C LYS A 336 -25.44 -21.55 4.06
N GLY A 337 -26.51 -21.12 3.40
CA GLY A 337 -27.34 -21.93 2.51
C GLY A 337 -26.63 -22.24 1.20
N ASP A 338 -27.28 -23.07 0.38
CA ASP A 338 -26.83 -23.29 -0.99
C ASP A 338 -27.09 -22.06 -1.87
N ALA A 339 -26.60 -22.11 -3.11
CA ALA A 339 -26.70 -20.99 -4.04
C ALA A 339 -28.14 -20.48 -4.32
N SER A 340 -29.18 -21.27 -4.01
CA SER A 340 -30.60 -20.93 -4.20
C SER A 340 -31.23 -20.30 -2.97
N SER A 341 -30.68 -20.58 -1.79
CA SER A 341 -31.17 -20.13 -0.49
C SER A 341 -30.26 -19.12 0.21
N PHE A 342 -29.04 -18.93 -0.29
CA PHE A 342 -28.05 -17.99 0.26
C PHE A 342 -28.59 -16.56 0.27
N SER A 343 -28.48 -15.90 1.42
CA SER A 343 -28.80 -14.47 1.58
C SER A 343 -28.13 -13.88 2.81
N CYS A 344 -27.88 -12.58 2.76
CA CYS A 344 -27.44 -11.76 3.90
C CYS A 344 -28.48 -10.69 4.22
N ASN A 345 -28.59 -10.28 5.48
CA ASN A 345 -29.45 -9.16 5.91
C ASN A 345 -29.10 -7.83 5.21
N THR A 346 -27.86 -7.67 4.73
CA THR A 346 -27.35 -6.46 4.07
C THR A 346 -27.41 -6.49 2.54
N ASP A 347 -27.79 -7.63 1.93
CA ASP A 347 -27.83 -7.79 0.46
C ASP A 347 -28.64 -6.71 -0.25
N GLY A 348 -29.78 -6.32 0.36
CA GLY A 348 -30.66 -5.30 -0.18
C GLY A 348 -30.02 -3.92 -0.27
N GLN A 349 -29.16 -3.55 0.70
CA GLN A 349 -28.53 -2.23 0.74
C GLN A 349 -27.54 -2.08 -0.43
N ILE A 350 -26.58 -2.99 -0.55
CA ILE A 350 -25.56 -2.91 -1.61
C ILE A 350 -26.17 -3.13 -3.00
N ALA A 351 -27.17 -4.02 -3.13
CA ALA A 351 -27.90 -4.16 -4.40
C ALA A 351 -28.61 -2.86 -4.79
N ASN A 352 -29.23 -2.16 -3.84
CA ASN A 352 -29.87 -0.87 -4.09
C ASN A 352 -28.86 0.22 -4.49
N ILE A 353 -27.70 0.28 -3.85
CA ILE A 353 -26.61 1.21 -4.21
C ILE A 353 -26.20 1.00 -5.68
N ILE A 354 -25.89 -0.23 -6.07
CA ILE A 354 -25.48 -0.55 -7.45
C ILE A 354 -26.61 -0.28 -8.45
N ASN A 355 -27.85 -0.64 -8.12
CA ASN A 355 -29.01 -0.44 -9.00
C ASN A 355 -29.33 1.03 -9.24
N THR A 356 -29.33 1.84 -8.19
CA THR A 356 -29.64 3.28 -8.28
C THR A 356 -28.53 4.01 -9.01
N LEU A 357 -27.26 3.70 -8.73
CA LEU A 357 -26.11 4.25 -9.43
C LEU A 357 -26.13 3.90 -10.92
N TYR A 358 -26.34 2.63 -11.26
CA TYR A 358 -26.43 2.17 -12.65
C TYR A 358 -27.58 2.88 -13.39
N SER A 359 -28.77 2.93 -12.78
CA SER A 359 -29.93 3.56 -13.41
C SER A 359 -29.70 5.05 -13.64
N GLU A 360 -29.13 5.75 -12.67
CA GLU A 360 -28.82 7.18 -12.77
C GLU A 360 -27.82 7.47 -13.91
N ILE A 361 -26.75 6.68 -14.00
CA ILE A 361 -25.75 6.79 -15.08
C ILE A 361 -26.41 6.58 -16.45
N HIS A 362 -27.24 5.55 -16.59
CA HIS A 362 -27.89 5.20 -17.86
C HIS A 362 -28.94 6.24 -18.27
N ASN A 363 -29.75 6.70 -17.31
CA ASN A 363 -30.78 7.73 -17.55
C ASN A 363 -30.16 9.05 -18.05
N ARG A 364 -28.93 9.36 -17.62
CA ARG A 364 -28.18 10.53 -18.08
C ARG A 364 -27.40 10.31 -19.37
N GLY A 365 -27.34 9.08 -19.89
CA GLY A 365 -26.44 8.71 -20.99
C GLY A 365 -24.96 8.96 -20.66
N ALA A 366 -24.60 8.88 -19.39
CA ALA A 366 -23.24 9.18 -18.93
C ALA A 366 -22.31 7.98 -19.19
N ASN A 367 -21.13 8.24 -19.77
CA ASN A 367 -20.10 7.23 -19.96
C ASN A 367 -19.27 7.05 -18.68
N ILE A 368 -19.87 6.47 -17.64
CA ILE A 368 -19.30 6.28 -16.30
C ILE A 368 -19.38 4.80 -15.95
N GLY A 369 -18.25 4.21 -15.53
CA GLY A 369 -18.19 2.83 -15.04
C GLY A 369 -18.54 2.71 -13.54
N ILE A 370 -18.83 1.49 -13.09
CA ILE A 370 -19.03 1.15 -11.68
C ILE A 370 -18.05 0.04 -11.31
N SER A 371 -17.20 0.25 -10.31
CA SER A 371 -16.38 -0.78 -9.70
C SER A 371 -16.81 -1.00 -8.27
N VAL A 372 -16.37 -2.11 -7.70
CA VAL A 372 -16.69 -2.48 -6.32
C VAL A 372 -15.41 -2.94 -5.65
N ALA A 373 -15.15 -2.44 -4.44
CA ALA A 373 -14.18 -3.05 -3.56
C ALA A 373 -14.77 -4.35 -2.99
N GLY A 374 -14.20 -5.48 -3.37
CA GLY A 374 -14.66 -6.78 -2.92
C GLY A 374 -14.03 -7.14 -1.57
N TRP A 375 -14.85 -7.42 -0.55
CA TRP A 375 -14.38 -8.01 0.70
C TRP A 375 -13.57 -9.29 0.49
N SER A 376 -12.50 -9.49 1.26
CA SER A 376 -11.57 -10.63 1.13
C SER A 376 -12.31 -11.97 1.08
N THR A 377 -13.05 -12.31 2.13
CA THR A 377 -13.89 -13.52 2.20
C THR A 377 -15.30 -13.29 1.64
N GLY A 378 -15.53 -12.18 0.93
CA GLY A 378 -16.87 -11.71 0.58
C GLY A 378 -17.67 -12.65 -0.33
N ALA A 379 -17.03 -13.59 -1.02
CA ALA A 379 -17.70 -14.59 -1.85
C ALA A 379 -17.63 -16.03 -1.28
N TYR A 380 -17.26 -16.18 -0.01
CA TYR A 380 -17.19 -17.48 0.67
C TYR A 380 -18.56 -17.99 1.17
N TYR A 381 -18.55 -19.21 1.72
CA TYR A 381 -19.60 -19.84 2.55
C TYR A 381 -20.92 -20.18 1.87
N VAL A 382 -20.90 -20.32 0.55
CA VAL A 382 -22.05 -20.86 -0.18
C VAL A 382 -21.95 -22.38 -0.16
N LYS A 383 -22.94 -23.03 0.46
CA LYS A 383 -22.98 -24.50 0.59
C LYS A 383 -22.97 -25.18 -0.78
N GLY A 384 -22.20 -26.26 -0.90
CA GLY A 384 -22.00 -27.01 -2.13
C GLY A 384 -20.95 -26.40 -3.07
N SER A 385 -20.41 -25.23 -2.75
CA SER A 385 -19.25 -24.68 -3.47
C SER A 385 -17.92 -25.22 -2.90
N PRO A 386 -16.80 -25.06 -3.62
CA PRO A 386 -15.47 -25.31 -3.06
C PRO A 386 -15.14 -24.41 -1.86
N PHE A 387 -15.82 -23.27 -1.71
CA PHE A 387 -15.58 -22.25 -0.69
C PHE A 387 -16.62 -22.31 0.45
N GLU A 388 -17.34 -23.42 0.59
CA GLU A 388 -18.29 -23.57 1.69
C GLU A 388 -17.59 -23.53 3.05
N GLU A 389 -18.35 -23.18 4.10
CA GLU A 389 -17.79 -23.14 5.44
C GLU A 389 -17.18 -24.49 5.84
N GLY A 390 -15.96 -24.44 6.39
CA GLY A 390 -15.19 -25.62 6.79
C GLY A 390 -14.23 -26.16 5.72
N LYS A 391 -14.27 -25.64 4.48
CA LYS A 391 -13.30 -25.97 3.42
C LYS A 391 -12.26 -24.89 3.16
N VAL A 392 -12.57 -23.66 3.55
CA VAL A 392 -11.72 -22.47 3.47
C VAL A 392 -11.66 -21.85 4.85
N GLN A 393 -11.02 -20.68 4.98
CA GLN A 393 -10.97 -19.91 6.21
C GLN A 393 -12.31 -19.98 6.93
N TRP A 394 -12.30 -20.39 8.20
CA TRP A 394 -13.51 -20.60 8.98
C TRP A 394 -13.83 -19.38 9.86
N GLY A 395 -15.12 -19.10 10.06
CA GLY A 395 -15.58 -18.12 11.05
C GLY A 395 -15.43 -16.65 10.69
N SER A 396 -14.94 -16.30 9.49
CA SER A 396 -14.93 -14.89 9.04
C SER A 396 -16.33 -14.25 9.12
N PRO A 397 -16.48 -13.09 9.79
CA PRO A 397 -17.76 -12.38 9.87
C PRO A 397 -18.18 -11.76 8.52
N PHE A 398 -17.24 -11.62 7.58
CA PHE A 398 -17.49 -11.04 6.25
C PHE A 398 -17.70 -12.11 5.18
N GLY A 399 -17.77 -13.38 5.58
CA GLY A 399 -17.95 -14.51 4.69
C GLY A 399 -19.26 -14.44 3.90
N GLY A 400 -19.14 -14.29 2.58
CA GLY A 400 -20.27 -14.30 1.65
C GLY A 400 -21.04 -12.98 1.52
N VAL A 401 -20.61 -11.91 2.21
CA VAL A 401 -21.30 -10.59 2.21
C VAL A 401 -21.42 -9.95 0.82
N MET A 402 -20.58 -10.34 -0.13
CA MET A 402 -20.57 -9.84 -1.50
C MET A 402 -21.16 -10.84 -2.52
N TYR A 403 -21.44 -12.08 -2.11
CA TYR A 403 -21.85 -13.14 -3.02
C TYR A 403 -23.10 -12.75 -3.84
N SER A 404 -24.17 -12.34 -3.16
CA SER A 404 -25.45 -12.01 -3.80
C SER A 404 -25.32 -10.84 -4.77
N VAL A 405 -24.63 -9.76 -4.39
CA VAL A 405 -24.50 -8.59 -5.25
C VAL A 405 -23.61 -8.87 -6.45
N VAL A 406 -22.49 -9.56 -6.27
CA VAL A 406 -21.58 -9.88 -7.38
C VAL A 406 -22.25 -10.83 -8.37
N LYS A 407 -22.93 -11.88 -7.87
CA LYS A 407 -23.66 -12.83 -8.71
C LYS A 407 -24.81 -12.18 -9.47
N ASN A 408 -25.62 -11.37 -8.81
CA ASN A 408 -26.88 -10.88 -9.37
C ASN A 408 -26.74 -9.53 -10.10
N GLN A 409 -25.76 -8.70 -9.73
CA GLN A 409 -25.52 -7.37 -10.30
C GLN A 409 -24.21 -7.29 -11.09
N GLY A 410 -23.48 -8.40 -11.26
CA GLY A 410 -22.17 -8.43 -11.93
C GLY A 410 -22.17 -7.84 -13.34
N SER A 411 -23.27 -7.93 -14.09
CA SER A 411 -23.36 -7.31 -15.43
C SER A 411 -23.36 -5.77 -15.40
N LYS A 412 -23.57 -5.16 -14.23
CA LYS A 412 -23.55 -3.70 -14.01
C LYS A 412 -22.19 -3.21 -13.50
N ILE A 413 -21.31 -4.14 -13.10
CA ILE A 413 -20.00 -3.86 -12.52
C ILE A 413 -18.95 -3.99 -13.61
N SER A 414 -18.20 -2.92 -13.83
CA SER A 414 -17.11 -2.81 -14.80
C SER A 414 -15.87 -3.62 -14.41
N HIS A 415 -15.53 -3.65 -13.12
CA HIS A 415 -14.46 -4.47 -12.56
C HIS A 415 -14.59 -4.56 -11.02
N ILE A 416 -13.91 -5.54 -10.42
CA ILE A 416 -13.83 -5.68 -8.96
C ILE A 416 -12.39 -5.40 -8.51
N ASN A 417 -12.23 -4.53 -7.51
CA ASN A 417 -10.99 -4.34 -6.78
C ASN A 417 -11.06 -5.22 -5.53
N LEU A 418 -10.58 -6.46 -5.62
CA LEU A 418 -10.68 -7.42 -4.52
C LEU A 418 -9.68 -7.03 -3.44
N MET A 419 -10.17 -6.76 -2.22
CA MET A 419 -9.34 -6.55 -1.03
C MET A 419 -8.77 -7.90 -0.59
N SER A 420 -7.79 -8.39 -1.34
CA SER A 420 -7.08 -9.66 -1.13
C SER A 420 -6.12 -9.61 0.07
N TYR A 421 -6.49 -8.87 1.10
CA TYR A 421 -5.80 -8.63 2.36
C TYR A 421 -6.84 -8.50 3.49
N ASP A 422 -6.44 -8.30 4.74
CA ASP A 422 -7.33 -8.19 5.91
C ASP A 422 -8.34 -9.33 6.14
N GLY A 423 -8.14 -10.46 5.48
CA GLY A 423 -8.90 -11.68 5.74
C GLY A 423 -8.44 -12.41 7.00
N GLY A 424 -7.32 -12.03 7.62
CA GLY A 424 -6.73 -12.76 8.76
C GLY A 424 -5.80 -13.90 8.34
N ASP A 425 -5.22 -14.59 9.32
CA ASP A 425 -4.05 -15.48 9.16
C ASP A 425 -4.28 -16.69 8.24
N TYR A 426 -5.53 -17.13 8.13
CA TYR A 426 -5.95 -18.29 7.34
C TYR A 426 -6.51 -17.90 5.97
N TYR A 427 -6.59 -16.61 5.68
CA TYR A 427 -7.09 -16.14 4.39
C TYR A 427 -6.05 -16.36 3.30
N ASP A 428 -6.40 -17.16 2.30
CA ASP A 428 -5.63 -17.27 1.07
C ASP A 428 -6.19 -16.31 0.00
N PRO A 429 -5.43 -15.28 -0.41
CA PRO A 429 -5.80 -14.36 -1.49
C PRO A 429 -6.23 -15.05 -2.79
N ARG A 430 -5.64 -16.21 -3.09
CA ARG A 430 -5.92 -16.98 -4.31
C ARG A 430 -7.32 -17.61 -4.24
N GLU A 431 -7.70 -18.15 -3.08
CA GLU A 431 -9.04 -18.67 -2.84
C GLU A 431 -10.08 -17.54 -2.87
N GLY A 432 -9.73 -16.37 -2.32
CA GLY A 432 -10.50 -15.14 -2.48
C GLY A 432 -10.79 -14.85 -3.96
N TYR A 433 -9.76 -14.79 -4.79
CA TYR A 433 -9.92 -14.59 -6.24
C TYR A 433 -10.81 -15.65 -6.89
N GLU A 434 -10.56 -16.94 -6.63
CA GLU A 434 -11.34 -18.04 -7.23
C GLU A 434 -12.82 -17.98 -6.82
N SER A 435 -13.11 -17.61 -5.56
CA SER A 435 -14.49 -17.47 -5.07
C SER A 435 -15.27 -16.38 -5.81
N TYR A 436 -14.64 -15.23 -6.07
CA TYR A 436 -15.24 -14.16 -6.88
C TYR A 436 -15.33 -14.56 -8.35
N ARG A 437 -14.29 -15.18 -8.90
CA ARG A 437 -14.26 -15.63 -10.29
C ARG A 437 -15.35 -16.65 -10.59
N ALA A 438 -15.73 -17.50 -9.64
CA ALA A 438 -16.82 -18.47 -9.78
C ALA A 438 -18.19 -17.82 -10.03
N ILE A 439 -18.38 -16.55 -9.65
CA ILE A 439 -19.65 -15.83 -9.74
C ILE A 439 -19.59 -14.56 -10.58
N TYR A 440 -18.39 -14.14 -11.02
CA TYR A 440 -18.18 -12.89 -11.75
C TYR A 440 -17.42 -13.12 -13.05
N ASN A 441 -17.94 -12.54 -14.14
CA ASN A 441 -17.34 -12.69 -15.46
C ASN A 441 -16.39 -11.56 -15.86
N GLY A 442 -16.46 -10.38 -15.23
CA GLY A 442 -15.63 -9.23 -15.56
C GLY A 442 -14.19 -9.30 -15.00
N PRO A 443 -13.41 -8.22 -15.18
CA PRO A 443 -12.05 -8.10 -14.64
C PRO A 443 -12.02 -8.09 -13.11
N ILE A 444 -11.08 -8.83 -12.52
CA ILE A 444 -10.79 -8.80 -11.09
C ILE A 444 -9.35 -8.31 -10.89
N ASN A 445 -9.19 -7.32 -10.03
CA ASN A 445 -7.90 -6.77 -9.61
C ASN A 445 -7.61 -7.26 -8.20
N MET A 446 -6.61 -8.14 -8.04
CA MET A 446 -6.26 -8.62 -6.70
C MET A 446 -5.51 -7.54 -5.90
N GLY A 447 -5.90 -7.39 -4.63
CA GLY A 447 -5.36 -6.44 -3.68
C GLY A 447 -3.97 -6.77 -3.17
N MET A 448 -3.14 -5.75 -3.10
CA MET A 448 -1.88 -5.75 -2.38
C MET A 448 -1.87 -4.58 -1.40
N GLU A 449 -1.66 -4.90 -0.14
CA GLU A 449 -1.49 -3.92 0.91
C GLU A 449 0.00 -3.76 1.23
N ILE A 450 0.49 -2.53 1.06
CA ILE A 450 1.87 -2.18 1.42
C ILE A 450 1.97 -2.00 2.94
N ALA A 451 3.14 -2.30 3.49
CA ALA A 451 3.45 -2.06 4.90
C ALA A 451 3.19 -0.59 5.31
N PRO A 452 2.90 -0.29 6.59
CA PRO A 452 3.05 -1.15 7.77
C PRO A 452 1.93 -2.19 8.00
N GLU A 453 0.79 -2.03 7.35
CA GLU A 453 -0.33 -2.98 7.40
C GLU A 453 -0.03 -4.26 6.58
N GLY A 454 -0.87 -5.27 6.73
CA GLY A 454 -0.65 -6.56 6.13
C GLY A 454 -1.76 -7.58 6.42
N ALA A 455 -1.84 -8.62 5.59
CA ALA A 455 -2.90 -9.63 5.69
C ALA A 455 -2.59 -10.65 6.79
N GLY A 456 -3.38 -10.70 7.86
CA GLY A 456 -3.18 -11.68 8.94
C GLY A 456 -1.81 -11.56 9.63
N GLY A 457 -1.33 -10.33 9.82
CA GLY A 457 0.00 -10.06 10.38
C GLY A 457 1.16 -10.25 9.40
N ALA A 458 0.90 -10.63 8.14
CA ALA A 458 1.93 -10.79 7.11
C ALA A 458 2.28 -9.46 6.46
N VAL A 459 3.55 -9.07 6.56
CA VAL A 459 4.09 -7.95 5.77
C VAL A 459 4.26 -8.40 4.32
N LEU A 460 3.69 -7.66 3.36
CA LEU A 460 3.84 -7.98 1.94
C LEU A 460 5.32 -7.91 1.53
N LYS A 461 5.83 -9.00 0.94
CA LYS A 461 7.21 -9.10 0.40
C LYS A 461 7.19 -9.26 -1.12
N LEU A 462 8.33 -9.00 -1.77
CA LEU A 462 8.50 -9.25 -3.21
C LEU A 462 8.59 -10.74 -3.56
N ASN A 463 9.48 -11.45 -2.88
CA ASN A 463 9.72 -12.89 -3.03
C ASN A 463 10.06 -13.46 -1.66
N ASP A 464 9.40 -14.55 -1.26
CA ASP A 464 9.63 -15.21 0.03
C ASP A 464 10.02 -16.68 -0.11
N GLY A 465 10.64 -17.09 -1.23
CA GLY A 465 11.29 -18.40 -1.33
C GLY A 465 10.62 -19.42 -2.25
N GLY A 466 9.95 -18.97 -3.32
CA GLY A 466 9.61 -19.87 -4.44
C GLY A 466 8.46 -20.86 -4.19
N VAL A 467 7.48 -20.45 -3.39
CA VAL A 467 6.28 -21.25 -3.10
C VAL A 467 5.59 -21.76 -4.38
N GLN A 468 5.17 -23.03 -4.38
CA GLN A 468 4.34 -23.56 -5.46
C GLN A 468 2.94 -22.95 -5.37
N TYR A 469 2.58 -22.14 -6.37
CA TYR A 469 1.38 -21.29 -6.34
C TYR A 469 0.05 -22.06 -6.40
N ASP A 470 0.06 -23.35 -6.71
CA ASP A 470 -1.13 -24.24 -6.71
C ASP A 470 -1.10 -25.26 -5.55
N ALA A 471 0.03 -25.39 -4.84
CA ALA A 471 0.10 -26.31 -3.71
C ALA A 471 -0.75 -25.78 -2.56
N ASP A 472 -1.44 -26.71 -1.89
CA ASP A 472 -2.20 -26.52 -0.65
C ASP A 472 -3.47 -25.64 -0.70
N MET A 473 -3.87 -25.13 -1.87
CA MET A 473 -5.16 -24.46 -2.06
C MET A 473 -6.35 -25.43 -1.92
N LEU A 474 -7.44 -24.97 -1.31
CA LEU A 474 -8.71 -25.72 -1.19
C LEU A 474 -8.57 -27.10 -0.54
N THR A 475 -7.54 -27.29 0.29
CA THR A 475 -7.28 -28.56 0.97
C THR A 475 -8.17 -28.79 2.18
N GLY A 476 -8.95 -27.79 2.60
CA GLY A 476 -9.76 -27.85 3.83
C GLY A 476 -8.94 -27.85 5.11
N GLN A 477 -7.61 -27.78 5.00
CA GLN A 477 -6.72 -27.55 6.13
C GLN A 477 -6.38 -26.07 6.09
N ASN A 478 -7.03 -25.29 6.95
CA ASN A 478 -6.74 -23.88 7.15
C ASN A 478 -5.33 -23.74 7.73
N ASN A 479 -4.32 -23.95 6.89
CA ASN A 479 -2.94 -23.63 7.20
C ASN A 479 -2.79 -22.11 7.24
N MET A 480 -1.77 -21.63 7.95
CA MET A 480 -1.39 -20.21 7.93
C MET A 480 -1.09 -19.81 6.47
N ALA A 481 -2.02 -19.07 5.86
CA ALA A 481 -1.99 -18.73 4.44
C ALA A 481 -1.14 -17.48 4.15
N THR A 482 -0.69 -16.80 5.21
CA THR A 482 0.23 -15.66 5.18
C THR A 482 1.49 -15.89 4.35
N ALA A 483 1.98 -17.13 4.27
CA ALA A 483 3.12 -17.50 3.42
C ALA A 483 2.88 -17.28 1.92
N TYR A 484 1.61 -17.31 1.48
CA TYR A 484 1.20 -17.10 0.08
C TYR A 484 0.98 -15.61 -0.25
N TYR A 485 0.99 -14.74 0.76
CA TYR A 485 0.80 -13.30 0.60
C TYR A 485 2.11 -12.59 0.23
N ASN A 486 2.56 -12.79 -1.01
CA ASN A 486 3.72 -12.10 -1.57
C ASN A 486 3.52 -11.78 -3.06
N VAL A 487 4.15 -10.69 -3.52
CA VAL A 487 3.93 -10.11 -4.86
C VAL A 487 4.16 -11.15 -5.96
N GLN A 488 5.29 -11.87 -5.90
CA GLN A 488 5.64 -12.85 -6.93
C GLN A 488 4.63 -14.01 -7.02
N THR A 489 4.16 -14.53 -5.89
CA THR A 489 3.21 -15.65 -5.86
C THR A 489 1.88 -15.22 -6.48
N LEU A 490 1.34 -14.09 -6.04
CA LEU A 490 0.08 -13.55 -6.54
C LEU A 490 0.15 -13.23 -8.04
N VAL A 491 1.23 -12.56 -8.48
CA VAL A 491 1.44 -12.22 -9.90
C VAL A 491 1.58 -13.46 -10.77
N LYS A 492 2.34 -14.47 -10.32
CA LYS A 492 2.43 -15.76 -11.02
C LYS A 492 1.07 -16.44 -11.11
N TYR A 493 0.26 -16.38 -10.06
CA TYR A 493 -1.08 -16.96 -10.04
C TYR A 493 -1.96 -16.34 -11.12
N ILE A 494 -2.12 -15.01 -11.11
CA ILE A 494 -2.95 -14.29 -12.09
C ILE A 494 -2.40 -14.40 -13.52
N LYS A 495 -1.08 -14.50 -13.69
CA LYS A 495 -0.48 -14.75 -15.01
C LYS A 495 -0.91 -16.09 -15.61
N ASN A 496 -1.05 -17.13 -14.79
CA ASN A 496 -1.31 -18.50 -15.26
C ASN A 496 -2.79 -18.92 -15.19
N LYS A 497 -3.56 -18.39 -14.22
CA LYS A 497 -4.97 -18.76 -13.97
C LYS A 497 -5.95 -17.62 -14.21
N GLY A 498 -5.48 -16.38 -14.12
CA GLY A 498 -6.30 -15.18 -14.30
C GLY A 498 -6.78 -15.01 -15.75
N LYS A 499 -7.87 -14.27 -15.93
CA LYS A 499 -8.29 -13.83 -17.26
C LYS A 499 -7.28 -12.85 -17.86
N PRO A 500 -7.24 -12.68 -19.19
CA PRO A 500 -6.33 -11.73 -19.84
C PRO A 500 -6.47 -10.28 -19.38
N ASN A 501 -7.65 -9.89 -18.90
CA ASN A 501 -7.97 -8.56 -18.40
C ASN A 501 -7.92 -8.45 -16.87
N ASP A 502 -7.56 -9.52 -16.16
CA ASP A 502 -7.36 -9.48 -14.71
C ASP A 502 -6.04 -8.79 -14.36
N GLY A 503 -6.05 -8.19 -13.18
CA GLY A 503 -5.04 -7.23 -12.79
C GLY A 503 -4.74 -7.24 -11.30
N PHE A 504 -4.18 -6.13 -10.86
CA PHE A 504 -3.84 -5.90 -9.46
C PHE A 504 -4.30 -4.52 -9.03
N MET A 505 -4.55 -4.38 -7.73
CA MET A 505 -4.77 -3.11 -7.07
C MET A 505 -3.82 -2.98 -5.89
N ILE A 506 -3.43 -1.74 -5.55
CA ILE A 506 -2.56 -1.45 -4.41
C ILE A 506 -3.23 -0.48 -3.42
N TRP A 507 -3.25 -0.88 -2.14
CA TRP A 507 -3.66 -0.07 -0.99
C TRP A 507 -2.41 0.30 -0.18
N GLN A 508 -1.89 1.52 -0.28
CA GLN A 508 -2.33 2.69 -1.05
C GLN A 508 -1.12 3.32 -1.73
N ILE A 509 -1.32 4.16 -2.76
CA ILE A 509 -0.19 4.93 -3.32
C ILE A 509 0.28 5.96 -2.29
N TRP A 510 1.59 6.19 -2.23
CA TRP A 510 2.25 7.03 -1.23
C TRP A 510 1.95 6.67 0.23
N LYS A 511 1.73 5.39 0.54
CA LYS A 511 1.60 4.90 1.92
C LYS A 511 2.81 5.26 2.76
N GLN A 512 4.01 5.10 2.21
CA GLN A 512 5.28 5.47 2.87
C GLN A 512 5.46 6.97 3.11
N ARG A 513 4.63 7.84 2.52
CA ARG A 513 4.63 9.28 2.83
C ARG A 513 4.07 9.57 4.22
N VAL A 514 3.08 8.81 4.63
CA VAL A 514 2.36 9.02 5.92
C VAL A 514 2.94 8.16 7.02
N HIS A 515 3.20 6.90 6.67
CA HIS A 515 3.69 5.88 7.58
C HIS A 515 5.22 5.84 7.55
N GLN A 516 5.80 5.01 8.42
CA GLN A 516 7.24 4.75 8.37
C GLN A 516 7.62 4.11 7.03
N PRO A 517 8.89 4.25 6.58
CA PRO A 517 9.38 3.48 5.44
C PRO A 517 9.04 2.00 5.60
N ALA A 518 8.74 1.32 4.49
CA ALA A 518 8.47 -0.11 4.54
C ALA A 518 9.66 -0.82 5.23
N PRO A 519 9.41 -1.77 6.15
CA PRO A 519 10.48 -2.45 6.88
C PRO A 519 11.38 -3.20 5.91
N ALA A 520 12.63 -3.45 6.31
CA ALA A 520 13.60 -4.13 5.45
C ALA A 520 13.05 -5.47 4.95
N GLY A 521 13.11 -5.68 3.62
CA GLY A 521 12.59 -6.88 2.96
C GLY A 521 11.11 -6.82 2.55
N ALA A 522 10.36 -5.82 3.00
CA ALA A 522 8.99 -5.58 2.53
C ALA A 522 8.97 -5.05 1.10
N ALA A 523 7.89 -5.36 0.39
CA ALA A 523 7.57 -4.70 -0.87
C ALA A 523 7.14 -3.25 -0.59
N THR A 524 7.62 -2.35 -1.42
CA THR A 524 7.17 -0.95 -1.53
C THR A 524 6.16 -0.80 -2.66
N GLU A 525 5.49 0.36 -2.74
CA GLU A 525 4.61 0.73 -3.84
C GLU A 525 5.32 0.60 -5.20
N ASN A 526 6.57 1.07 -5.26
CA ASN A 526 7.39 1.01 -6.46
C ASN A 526 7.77 -0.42 -6.81
N THR A 527 8.36 -1.16 -5.86
CA THR A 527 8.84 -2.51 -6.17
C THR A 527 7.69 -3.45 -6.52
N ALA A 528 6.52 -3.32 -5.87
CA ALA A 528 5.34 -4.11 -6.21
C ALA A 528 4.81 -3.73 -7.61
N GLY A 529 4.60 -2.44 -7.87
CA GLY A 529 4.06 -1.98 -9.16
C GLY A 529 4.96 -2.29 -10.35
N GLN A 530 6.27 -2.10 -10.20
CA GLN A 530 7.23 -2.47 -11.25
C GLN A 530 7.24 -3.99 -11.48
N PHE A 531 7.20 -4.80 -10.41
CA PHE A 531 7.14 -6.25 -10.55
C PHE A 531 5.88 -6.69 -11.31
N VAL A 532 4.71 -6.13 -10.97
CA VAL A 532 3.46 -6.38 -11.70
C VAL A 532 3.64 -5.99 -13.17
N CYS A 533 4.10 -4.77 -13.44
CA CYS A 533 4.26 -4.26 -14.81
C CYS A 533 5.16 -5.14 -15.69
N TYR A 534 6.31 -5.58 -15.16
CA TYR A 534 7.24 -6.43 -15.91
C TYR A 534 6.70 -7.86 -16.15
N ASN A 535 5.89 -8.39 -15.24
CA ASN A 535 5.49 -9.80 -15.26
C ASN A 535 4.08 -10.03 -15.80
N LEU A 536 3.25 -8.99 -15.79
CA LEU A 536 1.91 -8.91 -16.34
C LEU A 536 1.89 -7.68 -17.25
N PRO A 537 1.98 -7.83 -18.58
CA PRO A 537 2.28 -6.71 -19.47
C PRO A 537 1.21 -5.61 -19.37
N LEU A 538 1.54 -4.53 -18.68
CA LEU A 538 0.73 -3.32 -18.56
C LEU A 538 1.14 -2.34 -19.67
N VAL A 539 0.22 -1.45 -20.04
CA VAL A 539 0.50 -0.37 -20.99
C VAL A 539 1.25 0.73 -20.22
N GLY A 540 2.58 0.73 -20.27
CA GLY A 540 3.41 1.72 -19.59
C GLY A 540 4.90 1.38 -19.53
N ASN A 541 5.70 2.33 -19.06
CA ASN A 541 7.11 2.17 -18.74
C ASN A 541 7.26 1.60 -17.33
N CYS A 542 7.57 0.31 -17.23
CA CYS A 542 7.78 -0.38 -15.95
C CYS A 542 9.01 0.10 -15.14
N SER A 543 9.81 1.02 -15.67
CA SER A 543 10.89 1.68 -14.91
C SER A 543 10.46 2.96 -14.21
N ASP A 544 9.26 3.47 -14.48
CA ASP A 544 8.72 4.64 -13.78
C ASP A 544 8.59 4.34 -12.27
N VAL A 545 8.66 5.38 -11.46
CA VAL A 545 8.55 5.29 -9.99
C VAL A 545 7.62 6.38 -9.46
N LEU A 546 6.82 6.03 -8.47
CA LEU A 546 6.20 6.99 -7.57
C LEU A 546 7.34 7.73 -6.85
N PRO A 547 7.37 9.07 -6.89
CA PRO A 547 8.39 9.85 -6.21
C PRO A 547 8.22 9.79 -4.70
N THR A 548 9.32 9.92 -3.97
CA THR A 548 9.28 10.24 -2.54
C THR A 548 8.86 11.69 -2.39
N LEU A 549 7.67 11.91 -1.84
CA LEU A 549 7.14 13.24 -1.58
C LEU A 549 7.30 13.60 -0.09
N PRO A 550 7.49 14.89 0.25
CA PRO A 550 7.48 15.31 1.65
C PRO A 550 6.14 14.98 2.32
N LYS A 551 6.20 14.60 3.60
CA LYS A 551 5.00 14.43 4.43
C LYS A 551 4.24 15.76 4.50
N LEU A 552 2.94 15.72 4.27
CA LEU A 552 2.08 16.88 4.45
C LEU A 552 1.80 17.02 5.94
N THR A 553 2.07 18.20 6.49
CA THR A 553 1.68 18.57 7.86
C THR A 553 0.21 19.02 7.81
N PRO A 554 -0.69 18.40 8.60
CA PRO A 554 -2.10 18.76 8.67
C PRO A 554 -2.37 20.25 8.96
#